data_AF-A0A321LQ24-F1
#
_entry.id   AF-A0A321LQ24-F1
#
_cell.length_a   1.000
_cell.length_b   1.000
_cell.length_c   1.000
_cell.angle_alpha   90.00
_cell.angle_beta   90.00
_cell.angle_gamma   90.00
#
_symmetry.space_group_name_H-M   'P 1'
#
loop_
_entity.id
_entity.type
_entity.pdbx_description
1 polymer ?
#
loop_
_entity_poly.entity_id
_entity_poly.type
_entity_poly.pdbx_seq_one_letter_code
_entity_poly.pdbx_strand_id
1 'polypeptide(L)'
;MTRSNRNKLKLALFVLIVFCGALASSRQVLAAAKLAGKWRITITFPDAPGSRTMRDLVVNLDASPLGDSLVGRLTITDQQHRTVGGVWRQVGKQVSIAYELPCSDGEGACATLILTGKVKGDILKKGPVIVMWDTTSDRDPSLFDTSNGTFSGIRLE
;
A
#
# COMPACT_ATOMS: atom_id res chain seq x y z
N MET A 1 30.84 -55.49 4.46
CA MET A 1 30.48 -54.06 4.56
C MET A 1 31.37 -53.39 5.60
N THR A 2 32.26 -52.49 5.16
CA THR A 2 33.29 -51.85 5.99
C THR A 2 32.72 -50.78 6.91
N ARG A 3 33.23 -50.71 8.16
CA ARG A 3 32.81 -49.79 9.24
C ARG A 3 32.74 -48.32 8.80
N SER A 4 33.52 -47.94 7.80
CA SER A 4 33.56 -46.60 7.16
C SER A 4 32.24 -46.19 6.51
N ASN A 5 31.51 -47.11 5.86
CA ASN A 5 30.26 -46.78 5.16
C ASN A 5 29.09 -46.50 6.11
N ARG A 6 29.09 -47.08 7.31
CA ARG A 6 28.04 -46.83 8.32
C ARG A 6 28.12 -45.42 8.91
N ASN A 7 29.32 -44.86 9.02
CA ASN A 7 29.50 -43.51 9.56
C ASN A 7 29.10 -42.42 8.55
N LYS A 8 29.36 -42.64 7.26
CA LYS A 8 28.91 -41.73 6.18
C LYS A 8 27.39 -41.68 6.08
N LEU A 9 26.71 -42.83 6.21
CA LEU A 9 25.25 -42.90 6.19
C LEU A 9 24.62 -42.14 7.38
N LYS A 10 25.19 -42.29 8.59
CA LYS A 10 24.71 -41.58 9.79
C LYS A 10 24.90 -40.06 9.66
N LEU A 11 26.02 -39.61 9.11
CA LEU A 11 26.29 -38.19 8.89
C LEU A 11 25.31 -37.59 7.86
N ALA A 12 25.07 -38.29 6.75
CA ALA A 12 24.12 -37.86 5.72
C ALA A 12 22.69 -37.75 6.28
N LEU A 13 22.27 -38.72 7.10
CA LEU A 13 20.95 -38.69 7.74
C LEU A 13 20.81 -37.51 8.71
N PHE A 14 21.87 -37.22 9.48
CA PHE A 14 21.88 -36.12 10.45
C PHE A 14 21.79 -34.75 9.75
N VAL A 15 22.56 -34.55 8.67
CA VAL A 15 22.50 -33.33 7.86
C VAL A 15 21.11 -33.15 7.24
N LEU A 16 20.49 -34.22 6.74
CA LEU A 16 19.14 -34.17 6.17
C LEU A 16 18.08 -33.77 7.22
N ILE A 17 18.17 -34.30 8.44
CA ILE A 17 17.25 -33.98 9.54
C ILE A 17 17.40 -32.52 9.97
N VAL A 18 18.63 -32.02 10.10
CA VAL A 18 18.88 -30.61 10.45
C VAL A 18 18.40 -29.67 9.34
N PHE A 19 18.60 -30.03 8.08
CA PHE A 19 18.15 -29.23 6.93
C PHE A 19 16.61 -29.21 6.81
N CYS A 20 15.95 -30.34 7.00
CA CYS A 20 14.48 -30.41 7.06
C CYS A 20 13.90 -29.68 8.28
N GLY A 21 14.59 -29.72 9.44
CA GLY A 21 14.20 -28.98 10.63
C GLY A 21 14.29 -27.46 10.46
N ALA A 22 15.31 -26.97 9.74
CA ALA A 22 15.46 -25.56 9.40
C ALA A 22 14.41 -25.05 8.38
N LEU A 23 13.94 -25.93 7.48
CA LEU A 23 12.87 -25.60 6.54
C LEU A 23 11.50 -25.51 7.25
N ALA A 24 11.25 -26.35 8.25
CA ALA A 24 9.99 -26.35 9.00
C ALA A 24 9.78 -25.10 9.87
N SER A 25 10.87 -24.53 10.41
CA SER A 25 10.82 -23.31 11.25
C SER A 25 10.85 -21.99 10.47
N SER A 26 11.08 -22.03 9.15
CA SER A 26 11.11 -20.83 8.29
C SER A 26 9.74 -20.24 7.95
N ARG A 27 8.63 -20.91 8.33
CA ARG A 27 7.26 -20.45 8.02
C ARG A 27 6.83 -19.16 8.75
N GLN A 28 7.60 -18.66 9.71
CA GLN A 28 7.25 -17.46 10.49
C GLN A 28 7.89 -16.16 9.97
N VAL A 29 8.71 -16.18 8.90
CA VAL A 29 9.50 -15.00 8.48
C VAL A 29 8.82 -14.11 7.42
N LEU A 30 7.60 -14.43 6.97
CA LEU A 30 6.88 -13.62 5.96
C LEU A 30 5.43 -13.29 6.34
N ALA A 31 5.19 -12.99 7.62
CA ALA A 31 4.06 -12.12 7.98
C ALA A 31 4.39 -10.69 7.50
N ALA A 32 4.32 -10.46 6.18
CA ALA A 32 4.47 -9.13 5.61
C ALA A 32 3.41 -8.22 6.27
N ALA A 33 3.85 -7.08 6.82
CA ALA A 33 2.95 -6.09 7.42
C ALA A 33 1.82 -5.79 6.42
N LYS A 34 0.58 -6.10 6.79
CA LYS A 34 -0.58 -6.00 5.90
C LYS A 34 -1.18 -4.61 5.98
N LEU A 35 -1.66 -4.09 4.85
CA LEU A 35 -2.43 -2.85 4.81
C LEU A 35 -3.79 -2.98 5.50
N ALA A 36 -4.34 -4.19 5.64
CA ALA A 36 -5.66 -4.37 6.25
C ALA A 36 -5.77 -3.74 7.65
N GLY A 37 -6.88 -3.04 7.92
CA GLY A 37 -7.13 -2.32 9.17
C GLY A 37 -7.38 -0.82 8.96
N LYS A 38 -7.40 -0.07 10.05
CA LYS A 38 -7.68 1.37 10.06
C LYS A 38 -6.40 2.20 10.06
N TRP A 39 -6.35 3.22 9.21
CA TRP A 39 -5.21 4.11 9.06
C TRP A 39 -5.65 5.56 9.06
N ARG A 40 -4.77 6.44 9.54
CA ARG A 40 -4.83 7.88 9.26
C ARG A 40 -3.72 8.22 8.28
N ILE A 41 -4.08 8.80 7.14
CA ILE A 41 -3.15 9.23 6.11
C ILE A 41 -3.20 10.75 5.97
N THR A 42 -2.03 11.37 5.89
CA THR A 42 -1.86 12.75 5.46
C THR A 42 -1.31 12.75 4.04
N ILE A 43 -1.97 13.48 3.14
CA ILE A 43 -1.68 13.56 1.71
C ILE A 43 -1.42 15.02 1.38
N THR A 44 -0.23 15.33 0.87
CA THR A 44 0.16 16.66 0.42
C THR A 44 0.23 16.68 -1.10
N PHE A 45 -0.55 17.52 -1.76
CA PHE A 45 -0.62 17.61 -3.23
C PHE A 45 -1.02 19.02 -3.68
N PRO A 46 -0.85 19.38 -4.97
CA PRO A 46 -1.28 20.69 -5.45
C PRO A 46 -2.77 20.93 -5.23
N ASP A 47 -3.17 22.17 -4.96
CA ASP A 47 -4.58 22.52 -4.69
C ASP A 47 -5.48 22.47 -5.94
N ALA A 48 -4.89 22.66 -7.12
CA ALA A 48 -5.56 22.70 -8.43
C ALA A 48 -4.62 22.24 -9.57
N PRO A 49 -5.15 21.91 -10.76
CA PRO A 49 -4.36 21.72 -11.98
C PRO A 49 -3.43 22.91 -12.24
N GLY A 50 -2.20 22.64 -12.68
CA GLY A 50 -1.16 23.65 -12.93
C GLY A 50 -0.65 24.44 -11.71
N SER A 51 -1.22 24.25 -10.53
CA SER A 51 -0.87 25.05 -9.34
C SER A 51 0.48 24.66 -8.73
N ARG A 52 1.13 25.64 -8.12
CA ARG A 52 2.34 25.46 -7.29
C ARG A 52 2.02 25.44 -5.80
N THR A 53 0.80 25.80 -5.41
CA THR A 53 0.36 25.81 -4.03
C THR A 53 0.02 24.38 -3.61
N MET A 54 0.67 23.90 -2.56
CA MET A 54 0.40 22.58 -2.01
C MET A 54 -0.62 22.69 -0.88
N ARG A 55 -1.49 21.70 -0.76
CA ARG A 55 -2.42 21.54 0.37
C ARG A 55 -2.27 20.16 1.00
N ASP A 56 -2.59 20.10 2.29
CA ASP A 56 -2.67 18.85 3.04
C ASP A 56 -4.13 18.39 3.15
N LEU A 57 -4.34 17.10 2.92
CA LEU A 57 -5.60 16.40 3.13
C LEU A 57 -5.36 15.26 4.11
N VAL A 58 -6.08 15.25 5.22
CA VAL A 58 -6.06 14.14 6.18
C VAL A 58 -7.28 13.26 5.94
N VAL A 59 -7.06 11.97 5.75
CA VAL A 59 -8.12 10.97 5.58
C VAL A 59 -7.95 9.82 6.56
N ASN A 60 -9.07 9.26 7.00
CA ASN A 60 -9.10 7.95 7.64
C ASN A 60 -9.41 6.90 6.58
N LEU A 61 -8.59 5.86 6.50
CA LEU A 61 -8.81 4.71 5.63
C LEU A 61 -9.23 3.51 6.47
N ASP A 62 -10.27 2.81 6.05
CA ASP A 62 -10.58 1.46 6.49
C ASP A 62 -10.30 0.49 5.34
N ALA A 63 -9.26 -0.32 5.49
CA ALA A 63 -8.79 -1.25 4.47
C ALA A 63 -9.23 -2.67 4.77
N SER A 64 -10.07 -3.22 3.89
CA SER A 64 -10.60 -4.58 3.99
C SER A 64 -10.09 -5.44 2.82
N PRO A 65 -9.47 -6.61 3.05
CA PRO A 65 -9.02 -7.50 1.99
C PRO A 65 -10.20 -8.16 1.28
N LEU A 66 -10.02 -8.50 0.00
CA LEU A 66 -10.95 -9.36 -0.73
C LEU A 66 -10.58 -10.83 -0.43
N GLY A 67 -11.23 -11.42 0.58
CA GLY A 67 -10.87 -12.75 1.09
C GLY A 67 -9.45 -12.74 1.68
N ASP A 68 -8.63 -13.73 1.34
CA ASP A 68 -7.23 -13.81 1.76
C ASP A 68 -6.25 -13.07 0.83
N SER A 69 -6.75 -12.21 -0.05
CA SER A 69 -5.95 -11.53 -1.07
C SER A 69 -5.09 -10.38 -0.52
N LEU A 70 -4.02 -10.05 -1.24
CA LEU A 70 -3.24 -8.81 -1.07
C LEU A 70 -3.85 -7.64 -1.87
N VAL A 71 -5.13 -7.73 -2.20
CA VAL A 71 -5.91 -6.71 -2.88
C VAL A 71 -7.20 -6.55 -2.09
N GLY A 72 -7.71 -5.34 -1.99
CA GLY A 72 -8.90 -5.07 -1.21
C GLY A 72 -9.62 -3.81 -1.59
N ARG A 73 -10.68 -3.54 -0.83
CA ARG A 73 -11.46 -2.31 -0.89
C ARG A 73 -11.05 -1.38 0.23
N LEU A 74 -11.26 -0.10 0.00
CA LEU A 74 -11.07 0.96 0.97
C LEU A 74 -12.38 1.71 1.16
N THR A 75 -12.64 2.08 2.40
CA THR A 75 -13.54 3.19 2.73
C THR A 75 -12.66 4.35 3.18
N ILE A 76 -12.77 5.49 2.50
CA ILE A 76 -11.95 6.67 2.78
C ILE A 76 -12.88 7.76 3.29
N THR A 77 -12.58 8.31 4.46
CA THR A 77 -13.34 9.41 5.05
C THR A 77 -12.42 10.58 5.33
N ASP A 78 -12.76 11.76 4.81
CA ASP A 78 -11.98 12.98 5.04
C ASP A 78 -12.42 13.76 6.30
N GLN A 79 -11.78 14.91 6.54
CA GLN A 79 -12.09 15.79 7.67
C GLN A 79 -13.46 16.48 7.58
N GLN A 80 -14.08 16.50 6.41
CA GLN A 80 -15.42 17.04 6.18
C GLN A 80 -16.49 15.94 6.26
N HIS A 81 -16.12 14.75 6.74
CA HIS A 81 -16.97 13.57 6.84
C HIS A 81 -17.53 13.06 5.51
N ARG A 82 -16.87 13.41 4.40
CA ARG A 82 -17.22 12.86 3.08
C ARG A 82 -16.57 11.49 2.95
N THR A 83 -17.33 10.54 2.42
CA THR A 83 -16.88 9.16 2.27
C THR A 83 -16.87 8.73 0.82
N VAL A 84 -15.76 8.13 0.39
CA VAL A 84 -15.60 7.55 -0.95
C VAL A 84 -15.02 6.14 -0.86
N GLY A 85 -15.28 5.37 -1.92
CA GLY A 85 -14.69 4.06 -2.11
C GLY A 85 -13.31 4.17 -2.75
N GLY A 86 -12.48 3.16 -2.50
CA GLY A 86 -11.22 2.99 -3.20
C GLY A 86 -10.79 1.54 -3.26
N VAL A 87 -9.64 1.31 -3.88
CA VAL A 87 -9.02 0.00 -3.98
C VAL A 87 -7.58 0.07 -3.53
N TRP A 88 -7.07 -1.05 -3.03
CA TRP A 88 -5.67 -1.18 -2.69
C TRP A 88 -5.11 -2.49 -3.18
N ARG A 89 -3.80 -2.50 -3.42
CA ARG A 89 -3.00 -3.69 -3.73
C ARG A 89 -1.68 -3.63 -2.99
N GLN A 90 -1.24 -4.77 -2.49
CA GLN A 90 0.03 -4.95 -1.80
C GLN A 90 0.85 -6.05 -2.48
N VAL A 91 2.15 -5.80 -2.63
CA VAL A 91 3.13 -6.80 -3.11
C VAL A 91 4.35 -6.74 -2.20
N GLY A 92 4.50 -7.76 -1.34
CA GLY A 92 5.49 -7.74 -0.27
C GLY A 92 5.24 -6.56 0.69
N LYS A 93 6.17 -5.62 0.76
CA LYS A 93 6.04 -4.38 1.57
C LYS A 93 5.49 -3.20 0.77
N GLN A 94 5.40 -3.30 -0.56
CA GLN A 94 4.93 -2.22 -1.42
C GLN A 94 3.40 -2.19 -1.41
N VAL A 95 2.83 -1.00 -1.38
CA VAL A 95 1.38 -0.78 -1.45
C VAL A 95 1.06 0.27 -2.51
N SER A 96 -0.04 0.04 -3.22
CA SER A 96 -0.69 1.01 -4.09
C SER A 96 -2.14 1.17 -3.64
N ILE A 97 -2.59 2.41 -3.50
CA ILE A 97 -3.94 2.80 -3.11
C ILE A 97 -4.46 3.75 -4.19
N ALA A 98 -5.67 3.52 -4.69
CA ALA A 98 -6.32 4.39 -5.65
C ALA A 98 -7.75 4.72 -5.21
N TYR A 99 -8.12 6.00 -5.27
CA TYR A 99 -9.47 6.47 -4.96
C TYR A 99 -9.75 7.85 -5.59
N GLU A 100 -11.02 8.22 -5.67
CA GLU A 100 -11.48 9.51 -6.21
C GLU A 100 -11.46 10.61 -5.15
N LEU A 101 -11.05 11.81 -5.53
CA LEU A 101 -11.07 13.02 -4.70
C LEU A 101 -12.41 13.72 -4.82
N PRO A 102 -13.20 13.85 -3.75
CA PRO A 102 -14.42 14.64 -3.79
C PRO A 102 -14.12 16.12 -4.05
N CYS A 103 -14.89 16.73 -4.95
CA CYS A 103 -14.86 18.18 -5.17
C CYS A 103 -15.33 18.94 -3.92
N SER A 104 -14.85 20.17 -3.72
CA SER A 104 -15.15 20.98 -2.53
C SER A 104 -16.62 21.40 -2.40
N ASP A 105 -17.34 21.44 -3.51
CA ASP A 105 -18.79 21.66 -3.58
C ASP A 105 -19.60 20.40 -3.21
N GLY A 106 -18.94 19.25 -3.08
CA GLY A 106 -19.57 17.97 -2.75
C GLY A 106 -20.19 17.24 -3.94
N GLU A 107 -20.06 17.77 -5.16
CA GLU A 107 -20.59 17.15 -6.36
C GLU A 107 -19.48 16.46 -7.16
N GLY A 108 -19.59 15.14 -7.31
CA GLY A 108 -18.68 14.35 -8.15
C GLY A 108 -17.24 14.25 -7.64
N ALA A 109 -16.36 13.84 -8.55
CA ALA A 109 -14.92 13.74 -8.36
C ALA A 109 -14.21 14.87 -9.12
N CYS A 110 -13.14 15.39 -8.52
CA CYS A 110 -12.30 16.44 -9.11
C CYS A 110 -10.95 15.90 -9.60
N ALA A 111 -10.57 14.74 -9.08
CA ALA A 111 -9.33 14.06 -9.41
C ALA A 111 -9.40 12.59 -8.98
N THR A 112 -8.51 11.78 -9.53
CA THR A 112 -8.12 10.49 -8.96
C THR A 112 -6.76 10.61 -8.28
N LEU A 113 -6.62 10.06 -7.06
CA LEU A 113 -5.32 9.94 -6.40
C LEU A 113 -4.82 8.51 -6.46
N ILE A 114 -3.54 8.35 -6.80
CA ILE A 114 -2.81 7.09 -6.75
C ILE A 114 -1.63 7.24 -5.80
N LEU A 115 -1.73 6.63 -4.63
CA LEU A 115 -0.71 6.66 -3.59
C LEU A 115 0.14 5.38 -3.73
N THR A 116 1.45 5.53 -3.85
CA THR A 116 2.37 4.39 -3.95
C THR A 116 3.42 4.46 -2.85
N GLY A 117 3.50 3.46 -1.97
CA GLY A 117 4.39 3.51 -0.82
C GLY A 117 4.73 2.16 -0.23
N LYS A 118 5.15 2.14 1.04
CA LYS A 118 5.55 0.91 1.74
C LYS A 118 4.92 0.81 3.13
N VAL A 119 4.41 -0.37 3.45
CA VAL A 119 3.99 -0.73 4.81
C VAL A 119 5.21 -1.22 5.60
N LYS A 120 5.44 -0.63 6.78
CA LYS A 120 6.47 -1.06 7.73
C LYS A 120 5.91 -1.07 9.14
N GLY A 121 5.39 -2.23 9.58
CA GLY A 121 4.65 -2.32 10.84
C GLY A 121 3.40 -1.44 10.76
N ASP A 122 3.24 -0.56 11.73
CA ASP A 122 2.09 0.35 11.86
C ASP A 122 2.28 1.69 11.15
N ILE A 123 3.23 1.77 10.22
CA ILE A 123 3.56 2.99 9.48
C ILE A 123 3.46 2.73 7.99
N LEU A 124 2.75 3.63 7.30
CA LEU A 124 2.88 3.85 5.87
C LEU A 124 3.99 4.87 5.65
N LYS A 125 5.14 4.38 5.18
CA LYS A 125 6.30 5.23 4.90
C LYS A 125 5.93 6.29 3.88
N LYS A 126 6.54 7.47 4.05
CA LYS A 126 6.40 8.57 3.10
C LYS A 126 6.63 8.08 1.67
N GLY A 127 5.66 8.31 0.79
CA GLY A 127 5.68 7.85 -0.60
C GLY A 127 5.08 8.89 -1.55
N PRO A 128 5.29 8.74 -2.86
CA PRO A 128 4.69 9.60 -3.88
C PRO A 128 3.18 9.41 -3.99
N VAL A 129 2.54 10.49 -4.42
CA VAL A 129 1.14 10.54 -4.83
C VAL A 129 1.10 11.04 -6.27
N ILE A 130 0.36 10.37 -7.13
CA ILE A 130 0.02 10.88 -8.46
C ILE A 130 -1.42 11.39 -8.34
N VAL A 131 -1.64 12.62 -8.74
CA VAL A 131 -2.98 13.23 -8.82
C VAL A 131 -3.30 13.39 -10.29
N MET A 132 -4.39 12.76 -10.72
CA MET A 132 -4.93 12.89 -12.07
C MET A 132 -6.18 13.76 -11.98
N TRP A 133 -6.09 15.02 -12.38
CA TRP A 133 -7.22 15.95 -12.32
C TRP A 133 -8.24 15.61 -13.40
N ASP A 134 -9.52 15.85 -13.13
CA ASP A 134 -10.59 15.67 -14.14
C ASP A 134 -10.68 16.86 -15.12
N THR A 135 -9.63 17.67 -15.19
CA THR A 135 -9.46 18.79 -16.11
C THR A 135 -8.43 18.43 -17.18
N THR A 136 -8.69 18.83 -18.42
CA THR A 136 -7.76 18.65 -19.53
C THR A 136 -6.53 19.53 -19.36
N SER A 137 -5.36 19.05 -19.80
CA SER A 137 -4.13 19.84 -19.74
C SER A 137 -4.13 20.96 -20.79
N ASP A 138 -3.76 22.18 -20.39
CA ASP A 138 -3.55 23.31 -21.30
C ASP A 138 -2.39 23.07 -22.29
N ARG A 139 -1.46 22.16 -21.97
CA ARG A 139 -0.30 21.83 -22.83
C ARG A 139 -0.64 20.75 -23.86
N ASP A 140 -1.49 19.81 -23.47
CA ASP A 140 -1.96 18.71 -24.32
C ASP A 140 -3.41 18.36 -23.94
N PRO A 141 -4.41 18.90 -24.65
CA PRO A 141 -5.82 18.67 -24.35
C PRO A 141 -6.27 17.21 -24.51
N SER A 142 -5.44 16.35 -25.12
CA SER A 142 -5.71 14.91 -25.20
C SER A 142 -5.39 14.16 -23.90
N LEU A 143 -4.69 14.83 -22.97
CA LEU A 143 -4.31 14.31 -21.67
C LEU A 143 -4.99 15.08 -20.53
N PHE A 144 -5.24 14.39 -19.43
CA PHE A 144 -5.64 15.01 -18.18
C PHE A 144 -4.42 15.64 -17.49
N ASP A 145 -4.63 16.74 -16.75
CA ASP A 145 -3.55 17.31 -15.96
C ASP A 145 -3.14 16.32 -14.85
N THR A 146 -1.85 15.98 -14.81
CA THR A 146 -1.29 15.11 -13.78
C THR A 146 -0.26 15.85 -12.95
N SER A 147 -0.39 15.77 -11.63
CA SER A 147 0.54 16.38 -10.70
C SER A 147 1.06 15.39 -9.67
N ASN A 148 2.14 15.75 -8.98
CA ASN A 148 2.78 14.90 -7.99
C ASN A 148 2.63 15.47 -6.58
N GLY A 149 2.46 14.58 -5.62
CA GLY A 149 2.38 14.88 -4.20
C GLY A 149 3.14 13.86 -3.37
N THR A 150 2.94 13.91 -2.06
CA THR A 150 3.47 12.92 -1.13
C THR A 150 2.43 12.54 -0.09
N PHE A 151 2.49 11.33 0.43
CA PHE A 151 1.64 10.92 1.55
C PHE A 151 2.46 10.22 2.62
N SER A 152 1.95 10.18 3.84
CA SER A 152 2.41 9.32 4.93
C SER A 152 1.22 8.90 5.77
N GLY A 153 1.34 7.82 6.53
CA GLY A 153 0.24 7.37 7.37
C GLY A 153 0.68 6.55 8.57
N ILE A 154 -0.21 6.52 9.55
CA ILE A 154 -0.07 5.73 10.78
C ILE A 154 -1.29 4.83 10.92
N ARG A 155 -1.08 3.64 11.46
CA ARG A 155 -2.17 2.76 11.85
C ARG A 155 -2.85 3.32 13.09
N LEU A 156 -4.16 3.18 13.16
CA LEU A 156 -4.94 3.63 14.31
C LEU A 156 -5.23 2.49 15.30
N GLU A 157 -5.36 1.26 14.81
CA GLU A 157 -5.65 0.03 15.58
C GLU A 157 -5.03 -1.20 14.88
#